data_AF-A0A6B0V5Z2-F1
#
_entry.id   AF-A0A6B0V5Z2-F1
#
_cell.length_a   1.000
_cell.length_b   1.000
_cell.length_c   1.000
_cell.angle_alpha   90.00
_cell.angle_beta   90.00
_cell.angle_gamma   90.00
#
_symmetry.space_group_name_H-M   'P 1'
#
loop_
_entity.id
_entity.type
_entity.pdbx_description
1 polymer ?
#
loop_
_entity_poly.entity_id
_entity_poly.type
_entity_poly.pdbx_seq_one_letter_code
_entity_poly.pdbx_strand_id
1 'polypeptide(L)'
;MKTSGTMIVLALAVAFTEVSDAQCPDGGICPDGHTCCEIQGGSYGCCPYEDATCCSDDVHCCPSGYECDTATSSCRKGDIFAAALRKFPAQKPLSPVVHDATLSDAQCPDGGICPDGHTCCEILSGSYGCCPHEDATCCSDDVHCCPSGYECDTATASCRKGDIFAAALRKLPARRPLSPVVNDATPPNQKCPDGAQCDDDQTCCELSDHSYGCCPYNHAVCCPDLVHCCPEGYMCDTAEMACVQSRNRSSIPLTRLSLRSSLNSV
;
A
#
# COMPACT_ATOMS: atom_id res chain seq x y z
N MET A 1 -1.45 37.55 -59.14
CA MET A 1 -0.19 36.78 -59.28
C MET A 1 0.46 36.68 -57.91
N LYS A 2 0.91 35.46 -57.52
CA LYS A 2 1.49 35.07 -56.21
C LYS A 2 0.44 34.89 -55.10
N THR A 3 0.43 33.88 -54.23
CA THR A 3 1.30 32.71 -53.91
C THR A 3 0.49 31.88 -52.89
N SER A 4 0.45 30.54 -53.02
CA SER A 4 1.16 29.57 -52.15
C SER A 4 0.57 29.35 -50.76
N GLY A 5 0.33 28.08 -50.41
CA GLY A 5 0.02 27.67 -49.04
C GLY A 5 -0.72 26.32 -48.93
N THR A 6 -0.15 25.24 -49.46
CA THR A 6 -0.59 23.86 -49.13
C THR A 6 -0.24 23.59 -47.66
N MET A 7 -1.26 23.54 -46.80
CA MET A 7 -1.10 23.14 -45.40
C MET A 7 -0.93 21.61 -45.33
N ILE A 8 0.33 21.17 -45.27
CA ILE A 8 0.67 19.78 -44.95
C ILE A 8 0.41 19.60 -43.46
N VAL A 9 -0.71 18.98 -43.12
CA VAL A 9 -0.97 18.50 -41.77
C VAL A 9 -0.08 17.28 -41.56
N LEU A 10 1.13 17.50 -41.04
CA LEU A 10 1.95 16.42 -40.49
C LEU A 10 1.22 15.88 -39.26
N ALA A 11 0.48 14.79 -39.46
CA ALA A 11 0.02 13.95 -38.38
C ALA A 11 1.25 13.30 -37.74
N LEU A 12 1.79 13.96 -36.71
CA LEU A 12 2.71 13.33 -35.77
C LEU A 12 1.91 12.26 -35.04
N ALA A 13 2.09 11.01 -35.46
CA ALA A 13 1.64 9.85 -34.70
C ALA A 13 2.43 9.87 -33.38
N VAL A 14 1.80 10.38 -32.32
CA VAL A 14 2.29 10.18 -30.96
C VAL A 14 2.06 8.71 -30.66
N ALA A 15 3.12 7.92 -30.73
CA ALA A 15 3.08 6.56 -30.22
C ALA A 15 2.92 6.67 -28.71
N PHE A 16 1.70 6.46 -28.22
CA PHE A 16 1.44 6.23 -26.81
C PHE A 16 2.15 4.92 -26.47
N THR A 17 3.22 4.98 -25.69
CA THR A 17 3.79 3.78 -25.10
C THR A 17 2.81 3.34 -24.03
N GLU A 18 2.06 2.29 -24.34
CA GLU A 18 1.20 1.56 -23.41
C GLU A 18 2.00 1.33 -22.10
N VAL A 19 1.49 1.82 -20.97
CA VAL A 19 1.99 1.45 -19.63
C VAL A 19 1.72 -0.04 -19.50
N SER A 20 2.76 -0.86 -19.38
CA SER A 20 2.66 -2.30 -19.56
C SER A 20 3.22 -2.97 -18.33
N ASP A 21 2.36 -3.12 -17.32
CA ASP A 21 2.64 -3.94 -16.14
C ASP A 21 3.24 -5.29 -16.56
N ALA A 22 4.30 -5.70 -15.87
CA ALA A 22 5.00 -6.94 -16.19
C ALA A 22 4.16 -8.14 -15.72
N GLN A 23 3.53 -8.83 -16.67
CA GLN A 23 2.79 -10.05 -16.38
C GLN A 23 3.76 -11.22 -16.12
N CYS A 24 3.68 -11.79 -14.93
CA CYS A 24 4.47 -12.94 -14.53
C CYS A 24 3.91 -14.26 -15.10
N PRO A 25 4.74 -15.31 -15.23
CA PRO A 25 4.31 -16.59 -15.79
C PRO A 25 3.18 -17.30 -15.03
N ASP A 26 3.00 -17.04 -13.74
CA ASP A 26 1.89 -17.56 -12.94
C ASP A 26 0.60 -16.71 -13.02
N GLY A 27 0.59 -15.72 -13.90
CA GLY A 27 -0.50 -14.75 -14.03
C GLY A 27 -0.46 -13.63 -12.99
N GLY A 28 0.55 -13.57 -12.13
CA GLY A 28 0.82 -12.40 -11.30
C GLY A 28 1.18 -11.16 -12.13
N ILE A 29 1.12 -10.00 -11.51
CA ILE A 29 1.36 -8.70 -12.13
C ILE A 29 2.37 -7.95 -11.27
N CYS A 30 3.44 -7.48 -11.88
CA CYS A 30 4.42 -6.59 -11.27
C CYS A 30 4.28 -5.17 -11.83
N PRO A 31 4.48 -4.13 -11.00
CA PRO A 31 4.44 -2.75 -11.48
C PRO A 31 5.49 -2.51 -12.56
N ASP A 32 5.31 -1.47 -13.37
CA ASP A 32 6.29 -1.11 -14.39
C ASP A 32 7.71 -0.98 -13.83
N GLY A 33 8.70 -1.39 -14.63
CA GLY A 33 10.11 -1.38 -14.23
C GLY A 33 10.49 -2.42 -13.19
N HIS A 34 9.60 -3.38 -12.87
CA HIS A 34 9.88 -4.49 -11.97
C HIS A 34 10.03 -5.81 -12.73
N THR A 35 10.86 -6.69 -12.18
CA THR A 35 11.12 -8.02 -12.77
C THR A 35 10.41 -9.12 -12.00
N CYS A 36 9.71 -10.00 -12.72
CA CYS A 36 9.13 -11.22 -12.15
C CYS A 36 10.22 -12.24 -11.82
N CYS A 37 10.33 -12.62 -10.55
CA CYS A 37 11.24 -13.64 -10.04
C CYS A 37 10.46 -14.73 -9.29
N GLU A 38 10.83 -15.99 -9.51
CA GLU A 38 10.22 -17.10 -8.79
C GLU A 38 10.46 -17.00 -7.28
N ILE A 39 9.46 -17.37 -6.49
CA ILE A 39 9.52 -17.47 -5.03
C ILE A 39 9.19 -18.89 -4.59
N GLN A 40 9.45 -19.21 -3.31
CA GLN A 40 9.20 -20.55 -2.77
C GLN A 40 7.76 -20.98 -3.03
N GLY A 41 7.59 -22.18 -3.58
CA GLY A 41 6.27 -22.73 -3.93
C GLY A 41 5.87 -22.53 -5.40
N GLY A 42 6.75 -22.01 -6.25
CA GLY A 42 6.55 -21.96 -7.72
C GLY A 42 5.65 -20.83 -8.21
N SER A 43 5.32 -19.87 -7.33
CA SER A 43 4.69 -18.60 -7.69
C SER A 43 5.75 -17.53 -7.97
N TYR A 44 5.33 -16.33 -8.40
CA TYR A 44 6.24 -15.23 -8.69
C TYR A 44 6.11 -14.07 -7.70
N GLY A 45 7.24 -13.41 -7.46
CA GLY A 45 7.36 -12.13 -6.79
C GLY A 45 8.03 -11.11 -7.69
N CYS A 46 7.87 -9.84 -7.37
CA CYS A 46 8.42 -8.71 -8.09
C CYS A 46 9.70 -8.22 -7.43
N CYS A 47 10.66 -7.86 -8.28
CA CYS A 47 11.89 -7.21 -7.91
C CYS A 47 11.86 -5.75 -8.34
N PRO A 48 12.22 -4.80 -7.45
CA PRO A 48 12.19 -3.36 -7.73
C PRO A 48 13.38 -2.88 -8.58
N TYR A 49 13.75 -3.71 -9.56
CA TYR A 49 14.75 -3.40 -10.57
C TYR A 49 14.26 -3.90 -11.91
N GLU A 50 14.51 -3.11 -12.95
CA GLU A 50 14.38 -3.53 -14.33
C GLU A 50 15.48 -4.55 -14.63
N ASP A 51 15.12 -5.62 -15.33
CA ASP A 51 16.00 -6.75 -15.65
C ASP A 51 16.79 -7.28 -14.44
N ALA A 52 16.11 -7.43 -13.30
CA ALA A 52 16.70 -7.88 -12.05
C ALA A 52 17.31 -9.29 -12.18
N THR A 53 18.40 -9.53 -11.46
CA THR A 53 18.94 -10.87 -11.29
C THR A 53 18.20 -11.56 -10.14
N CYS A 54 17.38 -12.57 -10.46
CA CYS A 54 16.68 -13.37 -9.48
C CYS A 54 17.66 -14.29 -8.74
N CYS A 55 17.77 -14.17 -7.41
CA CYS A 55 18.61 -15.06 -6.64
C CYS A 55 17.95 -16.44 -6.47
N SER A 56 18.79 -17.48 -6.40
CA SER A 56 18.39 -18.88 -6.26
C SER A 56 17.91 -19.27 -4.86
N ASP A 57 17.86 -18.32 -3.93
CA ASP A 57 17.34 -18.52 -2.58
C ASP A 57 15.82 -18.33 -2.51
N ASP A 58 15.18 -18.04 -3.65
CA ASP A 58 13.74 -17.81 -3.80
C ASP A 58 13.17 -16.65 -2.96
N VAL A 59 14.04 -15.84 -2.35
CA VAL A 59 13.63 -14.75 -1.46
C VAL A 59 14.18 -13.41 -1.93
N HIS A 60 15.39 -13.38 -2.50
CA HIS A 60 16.06 -12.13 -2.84
C HIS A 60 16.34 -11.95 -4.34
N CYS A 61 16.62 -10.72 -4.73
CA CYS A 61 17.09 -10.37 -6.05
C CYS A 61 18.06 -9.19 -6.01
N CYS A 62 18.80 -9.08 -7.10
CA CYS A 62 19.85 -8.11 -7.30
C CYS A 62 19.55 -7.20 -8.50
N PRO A 63 20.13 -6.00 -8.54
CA PRO A 63 20.06 -5.15 -9.72
C PRO A 63 20.66 -5.83 -10.95
N SER A 64 20.29 -5.35 -12.14
CA SER A 64 20.80 -5.90 -13.40
C SER A 64 22.34 -5.96 -13.45
N GLY A 65 22.85 -7.14 -13.77
CA GLY A 65 24.29 -7.42 -13.88
C GLY A 65 25.04 -7.51 -12.55
N TYR A 66 24.35 -7.66 -11.43
CA TYR A 66 24.96 -8.08 -10.15
C TYR A 66 24.76 -9.58 -9.93
N GLU A 67 25.79 -10.26 -9.42
CA GLU A 67 25.71 -11.66 -9.01
C GLU A 67 25.21 -11.78 -7.57
N CYS A 68 24.32 -12.73 -7.32
CA CYS A 68 23.83 -13.01 -5.97
C CYS A 68 24.87 -13.80 -5.15
N ASP A 69 25.22 -13.31 -3.98
CA ASP A 69 25.81 -14.08 -2.89
C ASP A 69 24.71 -14.38 -1.86
N THR A 70 24.13 -15.57 -1.98
CA THR A 70 23.04 -16.05 -1.12
C THR A 70 23.50 -16.43 0.29
N ALA A 71 24.80 -16.63 0.52
CA ALA A 71 25.33 -16.93 1.86
C ALA A 71 25.37 -15.66 2.73
N THR A 72 25.58 -14.51 2.10
CA THR A 72 25.66 -13.20 2.78
C THR A 72 24.45 -12.30 2.49
N SER A 73 23.48 -12.78 1.70
CA SER A 73 22.34 -12.01 1.19
C SER A 73 22.78 -10.68 0.55
N SER A 74 23.81 -10.75 -0.31
CA SER A 74 24.39 -9.58 -0.97
C SER A 74 24.47 -9.75 -2.48
N CYS A 75 24.65 -8.64 -3.17
CA CYS A 75 24.79 -8.53 -4.61
C CYS A 75 26.19 -8.02 -4.91
N ARG A 76 26.92 -8.69 -5.78
CA ARG A 76 28.28 -8.29 -6.14
C ARG A 76 28.44 -8.00 -7.63
N LYS A 77 29.23 -6.98 -7.95
CA LYS A 77 29.66 -6.69 -9.33
C LYS A 77 31.09 -6.19 -9.30
N GLY A 78 32.04 -7.09 -9.54
CA GLY A 78 33.46 -6.81 -9.29
C GLY A 78 33.72 -6.56 -7.80
N ASP A 79 34.22 -5.37 -7.48
CA ASP A 79 34.49 -4.90 -6.11
C ASP A 79 33.31 -4.13 -5.47
N ILE A 80 32.19 -3.99 -6.20
CA ILE A 80 30.99 -3.30 -5.71
C ILE A 80 30.08 -4.30 -5.02
N PHE A 81 29.68 -3.98 -3.79
CA PHE A 81 28.73 -4.76 -2.99
C PHE A 81 27.47 -3.94 -2.73
N ALA A 82 26.31 -4.56 -2.92
CA ALA A 82 25.00 -4.03 -2.54
C ALA A 82 24.26 -5.08 -1.71
N ALA A 83 23.29 -4.66 -0.90
CA ALA A 83 22.40 -5.61 -0.22
C ALA A 83 21.44 -6.23 -1.23
N ALA A 84 21.18 -7.55 -1.11
CA ALA A 84 20.13 -8.17 -1.90
C ALA A 84 18.76 -7.74 -1.38
N LEU A 85 17.88 -7.32 -2.29
CA LEU A 85 16.53 -6.90 -1.92
C LEU A 85 15.60 -8.10 -1.93
N ARG A 86 14.61 -8.09 -1.03
CA ARG A 86 13.58 -9.13 -1.01
C ARG A 86 12.58 -8.93 -2.15
N LYS A 87 12.18 -10.05 -2.75
CA LYS A 87 11.04 -10.14 -3.67
C LYS A 87 9.77 -9.82 -2.89
N PHE A 88 8.89 -8.99 -3.42
CA PHE A 88 7.52 -8.83 -2.90
C PHE A 88 6.55 -9.66 -3.75
N PRO A 89 5.43 -10.17 -3.22
CA PRO A 89 4.54 -11.03 -4.01
C PRO A 89 3.96 -10.30 -5.22
N ALA A 90 3.92 -10.96 -6.39
CA ALA A 90 3.26 -10.42 -7.57
C ALA A 90 1.75 -10.31 -7.31
N GLN A 91 1.14 -9.23 -7.79
CA GLN A 91 -0.29 -9.01 -7.63
C GLN A 91 -1.02 -10.00 -8.52
N LYS A 92 -1.76 -10.95 -7.95
CA LYS A 92 -2.65 -11.77 -8.78
C LYS A 92 -3.85 -10.92 -9.17
N PRO A 93 -4.26 -10.91 -10.46
CA PRO A 93 -5.52 -10.29 -10.84
C PRO A 93 -6.58 -10.90 -9.96
N LEU A 94 -7.28 -10.05 -9.20
CA LEU A 94 -8.40 -10.47 -8.41
C LEU A 94 -9.35 -11.18 -9.37
N SER A 95 -9.55 -12.49 -9.17
CA SER A 95 -10.75 -13.15 -9.71
C SER A 95 -11.92 -12.20 -9.42
N PRO A 96 -12.80 -11.90 -10.39
CA PRO A 96 -13.87 -10.94 -10.17
C PRO A 96 -14.60 -11.35 -8.90
N VAL A 97 -14.38 -10.57 -7.84
CA VAL A 97 -15.04 -10.77 -6.57
C VAL A 97 -16.47 -10.39 -6.87
N VAL A 98 -17.28 -11.41 -7.11
CA VAL A 98 -18.71 -11.32 -6.83
C VAL A 98 -18.76 -10.80 -5.40
N HIS A 99 -19.16 -9.55 -5.25
CA HIS A 99 -19.41 -8.96 -3.95
C HIS A 99 -20.58 -9.75 -3.38
N ASP A 100 -20.28 -10.84 -2.69
CA ASP A 100 -21.22 -11.44 -1.77
C ASP A 100 -21.28 -10.50 -0.57
N ALA A 101 -22.15 -9.49 -0.70
CA ALA A 101 -22.48 -8.51 0.31
C ALA A 101 -23.28 -9.17 1.46
N THR A 102 -22.75 -10.25 2.01
CA THR A 102 -23.34 -11.00 3.13
C THR A 102 -22.34 -11.37 4.23
N LEU A 103 -21.12 -10.80 4.20
CA LEU A 103 -20.23 -10.80 5.36
C LEU A 103 -20.35 -9.43 6.05
N SER A 104 -20.69 -9.44 7.34
CA SER A 104 -21.13 -8.28 8.10
C SER A 104 -19.93 -7.60 8.77
N ASP A 105 -19.25 -6.71 8.04
CA ASP A 105 -18.20 -5.86 8.60
C ASP A 105 -18.65 -5.22 9.94
N ALA A 106 -17.75 -5.23 10.93
CA ALA A 106 -18.04 -4.68 12.25
C ALA A 106 -17.99 -3.15 12.20
N GLN A 107 -19.16 -2.51 12.37
CA GLN A 107 -19.26 -1.06 12.44
C GLN A 107 -18.85 -0.57 13.85
N CYS A 108 -17.84 0.28 13.90
CA CYS A 108 -17.36 0.91 15.13
C CYS A 108 -18.24 2.10 15.54
N PRO A 109 -18.22 2.50 16.83
CA PRO A 109 -19.05 3.60 17.33
C PRO A 109 -18.79 4.96 16.66
N ASP A 110 -17.58 5.21 16.15
CA ASP A 110 -17.24 6.43 15.41
C ASP A 110 -17.56 6.37 13.91
N GLY A 111 -18.26 5.32 13.45
CA GLY A 111 -18.54 5.07 12.04
C GLY A 111 -17.37 4.47 11.26
N GLY A 112 -16.27 4.13 11.94
CA GLY A 112 -15.24 3.26 11.38
C GLY A 112 -15.76 1.86 11.07
N ILE A 113 -15.07 1.15 10.19
CA ILE A 113 -15.42 -0.18 9.72
C ILE A 113 -14.21 -1.08 9.97
N CYS A 114 -14.45 -2.19 10.66
CA CYS A 114 -13.50 -3.26 10.85
C CYS A 114 -13.90 -4.49 10.04
N PRO A 115 -12.93 -5.25 9.50
CA PRO A 115 -13.24 -6.47 8.78
C PRO A 115 -13.99 -7.46 9.69
N ASP A 116 -14.73 -8.40 9.08
CA ASP A 116 -15.38 -9.48 9.81
C ASP A 116 -14.46 -10.15 10.83
N GLY A 117 -15.01 -10.48 12.01
CA GLY A 117 -14.27 -11.14 13.09
C GLY A 117 -13.23 -10.26 13.77
N HIS A 118 -13.29 -8.94 13.60
CA HIS A 118 -12.43 -7.98 14.31
C HIS A 118 -13.25 -7.19 15.35
N THR A 119 -12.59 -6.80 16.45
CA THR A 119 -13.21 -5.97 17.49
C THR A 119 -12.77 -4.51 17.38
N CYS A 120 -13.74 -3.59 17.48
CA CYS A 120 -13.48 -2.16 17.58
C CYS A 120 -12.96 -1.80 18.98
N CYS A 121 -11.78 -1.20 19.04
CA CYS A 121 -11.15 -0.71 20.26
C CYS A 121 -10.74 0.75 20.09
N GLU A 122 -10.89 1.56 21.14
CA GLU A 122 -10.42 2.95 21.12
C GLU A 122 -8.90 3.02 20.95
N ILE A 123 -8.43 3.99 20.20
CA ILE A 123 -7.01 4.26 19.97
C ILE A 123 -6.61 5.63 20.52
N LEU A 124 -5.31 5.89 20.65
CA LEU A 124 -4.73 7.13 21.19
C LEU A 124 -5.34 8.43 20.62
N SER A 125 -5.79 8.42 19.36
CA SER A 125 -6.42 9.56 18.69
C SER A 125 -7.85 9.86 19.18
N GLY A 126 -8.43 9.02 20.06
CA GLY A 126 -9.83 9.10 20.50
C GLY A 126 -10.84 8.56 19.48
N SER A 127 -10.37 7.95 18.39
CA SER A 127 -11.17 7.23 17.39
C SER A 127 -11.12 5.71 17.65
N TYR A 128 -11.70 4.89 16.76
CA TYR A 128 -11.62 3.43 16.88
C TYR A 128 -10.61 2.80 15.91
N GLY A 129 -10.05 1.68 16.35
CA GLY A 129 -9.21 0.77 15.59
C GLY A 129 -9.69 -0.68 15.71
N CYS A 130 -9.25 -1.52 14.78
CA CYS A 130 -9.57 -2.92 14.65
C CYS A 130 -8.53 -3.79 15.32
N CYS A 131 -9.01 -4.70 16.16
CA CYS A 131 -8.23 -5.79 16.72
C CYS A 131 -8.51 -7.07 15.94
N PRO A 132 -7.48 -7.82 15.51
CA PRO A 132 -7.62 -8.98 14.64
C PRO A 132 -8.07 -10.26 15.37
N HIS A 133 -9.00 -10.09 16.31
CA HIS A 133 -9.66 -11.17 17.04
C HIS A 133 -11.10 -10.78 17.29
N GLU A 134 -11.97 -11.79 17.25
CA GLU A 134 -13.35 -11.67 17.72
C GLU A 134 -13.36 -11.51 19.24
N ASP A 135 -14.24 -10.66 19.75
CA ASP A 135 -14.34 -10.29 21.17
C ASP A 135 -12.98 -10.01 21.85
N ALA A 136 -12.10 -9.29 21.15
CA ALA A 136 -10.79 -8.93 21.65
C ALA A 136 -10.88 -8.10 22.93
N THR A 137 -9.94 -8.30 23.84
CA THR A 137 -9.78 -7.44 25.02
C THR A 137 -9.00 -6.19 24.61
N CYS A 138 -9.68 -5.05 24.57
CA CYS A 138 -9.04 -3.76 24.32
C CYS A 138 -8.18 -3.37 25.54
N CYS A 139 -6.86 -3.25 25.35
CA CYS A 139 -5.99 -2.78 26.43
C CYS A 139 -6.21 -1.29 26.67
N SER A 140 -6.00 -0.86 27.92
CA SER A 140 -6.17 0.51 28.40
C SER A 140 -5.05 1.47 28.00
N ASP A 141 -4.05 0.99 27.25
CA ASP A 141 -2.96 1.80 26.73
C ASP A 141 -3.29 2.46 25.38
N ASP A 142 -4.52 2.27 24.87
CA ASP A 142 -5.01 2.84 23.61
C ASP A 142 -4.17 2.46 22.37
N VAL A 143 -3.31 1.45 22.51
CA VAL A 143 -2.39 1.00 21.46
C VAL A 143 -2.56 -0.48 21.19
N HIS A 144 -2.76 -1.30 22.22
CA HIS A 144 -2.74 -2.75 22.09
C HIS A 144 -4.07 -3.41 22.44
N CYS A 145 -4.23 -4.65 21.98
CA CYS A 145 -5.31 -5.52 22.35
C CYS A 145 -4.86 -6.97 22.42
N CYS A 146 -5.64 -7.74 23.15
CA CYS A 146 -5.41 -9.15 23.42
C CYS A 146 -6.55 -10.01 22.86
N PRO A 147 -6.28 -11.29 22.57
CA PRO A 147 -7.34 -12.23 22.22
C PRO A 147 -8.40 -12.34 23.33
N SER A 148 -9.60 -12.82 22.97
CA SER A 148 -10.71 -12.94 23.92
C SER A 148 -10.34 -13.74 25.18
N GLY A 149 -10.60 -13.14 26.34
CA GLY A 149 -10.34 -13.72 27.66
C GLY A 149 -8.87 -13.75 28.08
N TYR A 150 -7.99 -12.99 27.43
CA TYR A 150 -6.65 -12.69 27.92
C TYR A 150 -6.64 -11.32 28.62
N GLU A 151 -5.92 -11.21 29.73
CA GLU A 151 -5.69 -9.96 30.43
C GLU A 151 -4.48 -9.24 29.83
N CYS A 152 -4.58 -7.92 29.67
CA CYS A 152 -3.48 -7.09 29.19
C CYS A 152 -2.47 -6.79 30.31
N ASP A 153 -1.19 -7.03 30.04
CA ASP A 153 -0.07 -6.42 30.73
C ASP A 153 0.54 -5.36 29.81
N THR A 154 0.13 -4.10 30.03
CA THR A 154 0.54 -2.95 29.23
C THR A 154 1.98 -2.52 29.50
N ALA A 155 2.56 -2.90 30.64
CA ALA A 155 3.95 -2.58 30.96
C ALA A 155 4.93 -3.41 30.12
N THR A 156 4.54 -4.64 29.78
CA THR A 156 5.34 -5.57 28.98
C THR A 156 4.79 -5.77 27.56
N ALA A 157 3.70 -5.08 27.20
CA ALA A 157 2.97 -5.27 25.95
C ALA A 157 2.64 -6.75 25.69
N SER A 158 2.13 -7.43 26.72
CA SER A 158 1.80 -8.85 26.66
C SER A 158 0.38 -9.15 27.12
N CYS A 159 -0.11 -10.32 26.73
CA CYS A 159 -1.42 -10.85 27.05
C CYS A 159 -1.25 -12.10 27.89
N ARG A 160 -1.98 -12.21 29.00
CA ARG A 160 -1.88 -13.35 29.90
C ARG A 160 -3.22 -14.03 30.12
N LYS A 161 -3.23 -15.36 30.18
CA LYS A 161 -4.38 -16.16 30.58
C LYS A 161 -3.89 -17.35 31.40
N GLY A 162 -3.90 -17.20 32.73
CA GLY A 162 -3.22 -18.15 33.62
C GLY A 162 -1.70 -18.13 33.38
N ASP A 163 -1.16 -19.29 32.99
CA ASP A 163 0.27 -19.49 32.66
C ASP A 163 0.59 -19.31 31.17
N ILE A 164 -0.41 -18.98 30.34
CA ILE A 164 -0.23 -18.76 28.90
C ILE A 164 0.06 -17.28 28.65
N PHE A 165 1.16 -17.01 27.95
CA PHE A 165 1.58 -15.67 27.55
C PHE A 165 1.53 -15.55 26.02
N ALA A 166 0.98 -14.43 25.54
CA ALA A 166 1.02 -14.04 24.14
C ALA A 166 1.50 -12.58 24.04
N ALA A 167 2.03 -12.18 22.88
CA ALA A 167 2.31 -10.77 22.64
C ALA A 167 1.00 -10.01 22.44
N ALA A 168 0.91 -8.80 22.98
CA ALA A 168 -0.22 -7.92 22.68
C ALA A 168 -0.11 -7.42 21.24
N LEU A 169 -1.23 -7.44 20.53
CA LEU A 169 -1.28 -6.98 19.14
C LEU A 169 -1.64 -5.51 19.13
N ARG A 170 -1.05 -4.75 18.21
CA ARG A 170 -1.42 -3.34 18.03
C ARG A 170 -2.79 -3.22 17.36
N LYS A 171 -3.57 -2.24 17.82
CA LYS A 171 -4.82 -1.80 17.20
C LYS A 171 -4.48 -1.14 15.87
N LEU A 172 -5.17 -1.52 14.81
CA LEU A 172 -5.01 -0.90 13.50
C LEU A 172 -6.15 0.10 13.27
N PRO A 173 -5.94 1.31 12.74
CA PRO A 173 -7.03 2.27 12.59
C PRO A 173 -8.19 1.70 11.75
N ALA A 174 -9.43 1.94 12.18
CA ALA A 174 -10.61 1.46 11.47
C ALA A 174 -10.75 2.16 10.12
N ARG A 175 -11.23 1.44 9.10
CA ARG A 175 -11.46 2.04 7.79
C ARG A 175 -12.63 3.00 7.89
N ARG A 176 -12.46 4.24 7.46
CA ARG A 176 -13.60 5.15 7.35
C ARG A 176 -14.17 5.03 5.94
N PRO A 177 -15.47 4.76 5.78
CA PRO A 177 -16.09 4.89 4.47
C PRO A 177 -15.88 6.35 4.06
N LEU A 178 -15.16 6.55 2.94
CA LEU A 178 -15.15 7.85 2.28
C LEU A 178 -16.61 8.25 2.09
N SER A 179 -16.95 9.47 2.47
CA SER A 179 -18.31 10.00 2.35
C SER A 179 -18.90 9.62 0.99
N PRO A 180 -20.20 9.30 0.90
CA PRO A 180 -20.77 8.75 -0.32
C PRO A 180 -20.45 9.68 -1.48
N VAL A 181 -19.67 9.15 -2.44
CA VAL A 181 -19.40 9.80 -3.72
C VAL A 181 -20.76 10.08 -4.31
N VAL A 182 -21.13 11.36 -4.35
CA VAL A 182 -22.28 11.80 -5.13
C VAL A 182 -21.96 11.39 -6.55
N ASN A 183 -22.73 10.46 -7.09
CA ASN A 183 -22.61 10.03 -8.47
C ASN A 183 -22.87 11.24 -9.38
N ASP A 184 -21.82 11.95 -9.75
CA ASP A 184 -21.84 12.84 -10.89
C ASP A 184 -20.60 12.54 -11.72
N ALA A 185 -20.84 12.15 -12.96
CA ALA A 185 -19.84 11.65 -13.86
C ALA A 185 -18.80 12.73 -14.19
N THR A 186 -17.54 12.54 -13.84
CA THR A 186 -16.43 13.23 -14.51
C THR A 186 -15.08 12.50 -14.33
N PRO A 187 -14.41 12.12 -15.43
CA PRO A 187 -12.95 12.16 -15.55
C PRO A 187 -12.56 13.27 -16.56
N PRO A 188 -11.30 13.77 -16.65
CA PRO A 188 -10.10 13.56 -15.83
C PRO A 188 -9.70 14.86 -15.09
N ASN A 189 -8.73 14.76 -14.18
CA ASN A 189 -8.33 15.73 -13.15
C ASN A 189 -9.20 15.66 -11.89
N GLN A 190 -8.85 14.72 -11.03
CA GLN A 190 -9.33 14.68 -9.66
C GLN A 190 -8.83 15.94 -8.93
N LYS A 191 -9.66 16.99 -8.97
CA LYS A 191 -9.48 18.17 -8.13
C LYS A 191 -9.75 17.74 -6.70
N CYS A 192 -8.74 17.88 -5.86
CA CYS A 192 -8.87 17.72 -4.43
C CYS A 192 -9.86 18.76 -3.88
N PRO A 193 -10.45 18.53 -2.69
CA PRO A 193 -11.44 19.44 -2.11
C PRO A 193 -10.95 20.88 -1.90
N ASP A 194 -9.64 21.10 -1.74
CA ASP A 194 -9.02 22.43 -1.65
C ASP A 194 -8.75 23.09 -3.02
N GLY A 195 -9.10 22.42 -4.12
CA GLY A 195 -8.81 22.83 -5.49
C GLY A 195 -7.42 22.42 -5.99
N ALA A 196 -6.61 21.71 -5.20
CA ALA A 196 -5.39 21.08 -5.69
C ALA A 196 -5.71 20.02 -6.76
N GLN A 197 -4.73 19.65 -7.57
CA GLN A 197 -4.93 18.76 -8.70
C GLN A 197 -3.89 17.65 -8.65
N CYS A 198 -4.37 16.41 -8.56
CA CYS A 198 -3.55 15.22 -8.66
C CYS A 198 -3.80 14.55 -10.02
N ASP A 199 -2.84 13.75 -10.48
CA ASP A 199 -2.98 12.97 -11.71
C ASP A 199 -4.08 11.91 -11.57
N ASP A 200 -4.57 11.37 -12.69
CA ASP A 200 -5.76 10.48 -12.70
C ASP A 200 -5.57 9.17 -11.89
N ASP A 201 -4.32 8.76 -11.64
CA ASP A 201 -3.97 7.57 -10.86
C ASP A 201 -3.51 7.88 -9.43
N GLN A 202 -3.73 9.11 -8.97
CA GLN A 202 -3.30 9.59 -7.66
C GLN A 202 -4.49 9.84 -6.72
N THR A 203 -4.27 9.58 -5.44
CA THR A 203 -5.28 9.83 -4.40
C THR A 203 -4.96 11.12 -3.65
N CYS A 204 -5.94 12.02 -3.52
CA CYS A 204 -5.83 13.22 -2.68
C CYS A 204 -5.85 12.84 -1.18
N CYS A 205 -4.82 13.21 -0.43
CA CYS A 205 -4.74 13.02 1.01
C CYS A 205 -4.62 14.36 1.74
N GLU A 206 -5.38 14.52 2.83
CA GLU A 206 -5.39 15.74 3.64
C GLU A 206 -4.06 15.89 4.41
N LEU A 207 -3.55 17.13 4.45
CA LEU A 207 -2.35 17.57 5.16
C LEU A 207 -2.74 18.28 6.46
N SER A 208 -1.76 18.54 7.34
CA SER A 208 -2.00 19.15 8.67
C SER A 208 -2.61 20.57 8.64
N ASP A 209 -2.55 21.26 7.51
CA ASP A 209 -3.10 22.60 7.29
C ASP A 209 -4.45 22.60 6.56
N HIS A 210 -5.10 21.43 6.46
CA HIS A 210 -6.33 21.18 5.69
C HIS A 210 -6.18 21.37 4.17
N SER A 211 -4.95 21.49 3.66
CA SER A 211 -4.68 21.37 2.24
C SER A 211 -4.54 19.90 1.83
N TYR A 212 -4.44 19.61 0.53
CA TYR A 212 -4.29 18.25 0.03
C TYR A 212 -2.95 18.03 -0.69
N GLY A 213 -2.35 16.87 -0.44
CA GLY A 213 -1.20 16.32 -1.15
C GLY A 213 -1.60 15.12 -2.00
N CYS A 214 -0.77 14.77 -2.98
CA CYS A 214 -1.05 13.68 -3.90
C CYS A 214 -0.28 12.41 -3.49
N CYS A 215 -1.02 11.33 -3.26
CA CYS A 215 -0.46 10.00 -3.10
C CYS A 215 -0.34 9.34 -4.48
N PRO A 216 0.81 8.71 -4.84
CA PRO A 216 1.03 8.09 -6.15
C PRO A 216 0.21 6.83 -6.41
N TYR A 217 -0.57 6.37 -5.43
CA TYR A 217 -1.41 5.19 -5.56
C TYR A 217 -2.86 5.58 -5.85
N ASN A 218 -3.49 4.80 -6.72
CA ASN A 218 -4.93 4.82 -6.90
C ASN A 218 -5.60 4.20 -5.66
N HIS A 219 -6.74 4.75 -5.23
CA HIS A 219 -7.47 4.35 -4.03
C HIS A 219 -6.61 4.17 -2.77
N ALA A 220 -5.64 5.08 -2.57
CA ALA A 220 -4.67 5.01 -1.49
C ALA A 220 -5.30 5.14 -0.10
N VAL A 221 -4.62 4.56 0.89
CA VAL A 221 -4.89 4.78 2.32
C VAL A 221 -4.05 5.95 2.80
N CYS A 222 -4.69 7.10 3.08
CA CYS A 222 -4.02 8.25 3.68
C CYS A 222 -3.70 7.98 5.15
N CYS A 223 -2.44 8.18 5.54
CA CYS A 223 -1.99 7.85 6.88
C CYS A 223 -2.38 8.94 7.90
N PRO A 224 -2.56 8.57 9.18
CA PRO A 224 -3.01 9.51 10.22
C PRO A 224 -1.95 10.56 10.59
N ASP A 225 -0.71 10.39 10.13
CA ASP A 225 0.36 11.38 10.32
C ASP A 225 0.26 12.57 9.34
N LEU A 226 -0.69 12.54 8.39
CA LEU A 226 -0.96 13.59 7.41
C LEU A 226 0.24 13.93 6.51
N VAL A 227 1.22 13.02 6.42
CA VAL A 227 2.44 13.20 5.63
C VAL A 227 2.67 12.01 4.70
N HIS A 228 2.15 10.84 5.06
CA HIS A 228 2.34 9.61 4.28
C HIS A 228 1.02 8.99 3.80
N CYS A 229 1.16 8.04 2.89
CA CYS A 229 0.09 7.20 2.39
C CYS A 229 0.61 5.79 2.10
N CYS A 230 -0.34 4.86 1.99
CA CYS A 230 -0.14 3.48 1.62
C CYS A 230 -0.99 3.10 0.41
N PRO A 231 -0.58 2.08 -0.37
CA PRO A 231 -1.42 1.57 -1.45
C PRO A 231 -2.68 0.89 -0.90
N GLU A 232 -3.66 0.71 -1.76
CA GLU A 232 -4.91 0.04 -1.41
C GLU A 232 -4.64 -1.35 -0.78
N GLY A 233 -5.38 -1.67 0.27
CA GLY A 233 -5.26 -2.96 0.96
C GLY A 233 -4.12 -3.04 1.98
N TYR A 234 -3.31 -1.98 2.13
CA TYR A 234 -2.33 -1.84 3.20
C TYR A 234 -2.84 -0.94 4.33
N MET A 235 -2.24 -1.08 5.52
CA MET A 235 -2.55 -0.27 6.70
C MET A 235 -1.29 0.48 7.12
N CYS A 236 -1.44 1.75 7.52
CA CYS A 236 -0.31 2.55 7.95
C CYS A 236 0.13 2.16 9.38
N ASP A 237 1.38 1.72 9.53
CA ASP A 237 2.12 1.70 10.79
C ASP A 237 3.13 2.86 10.77
N THR A 238 2.70 4.02 11.29
CA THR A 238 3.51 5.24 11.33
C THR A 238 4.59 5.21 12.41
N ALA A 239 4.55 4.26 13.35
CA ALA A 239 5.62 4.08 14.32
C ALA A 239 6.83 3.37 13.69
N GLU A 240 6.55 2.34 12.89
CA GLU A 240 7.58 1.57 12.17
C GLU A 240 7.86 2.10 10.76
N MET A 241 7.21 3.20 10.39
CA MET A 241 7.30 3.84 9.06
C MET A 241 7.00 2.87 7.90
N ALA A 242 6.01 1.99 8.09
CA ALA A 242 5.67 0.93 7.16
C ALA A 242 4.18 0.84 6.84
N CYS A 243 3.86 0.51 5.59
CA CYS A 243 2.57 -0.02 5.17
C CYS A 243 2.56 -1.52 5.40
N VAL A 244 1.65 -2.01 6.23
CA VAL A 244 1.55 -3.44 6.59
C VAL A 244 0.28 -4.06 6.02
N GLN A 245 0.41 -5.29 5.49
CA GLN A 245 -0.71 -6.05 4.96
C GLN A 245 -1.05 -7.23 5.88
N SER A 246 -2.22 -7.16 6.55
CA SER A 246 -2.62 -8.11 7.60
C SER A 246 -2.69 -9.57 7.18
N ARG A 247 -2.85 -9.86 5.87
CA ARG A 247 -2.98 -11.23 5.36
C ARG A 247 -1.65 -11.93 5.06
N ASN A 248 -0.55 -11.20 4.85
CA ASN A 248 0.69 -11.82 4.36
C ASN A 248 1.98 -11.38 5.07
N ARG A 249 1.89 -10.56 6.15
CA ARG A 249 3.06 -9.93 6.83
C ARG A 249 4.00 -9.17 5.87
N SER A 250 3.53 -8.84 4.68
CA SER A 250 4.23 -7.95 3.76
C SER A 250 4.25 -6.56 4.37
N SER A 251 5.46 -6.00 4.49
CA SER A 251 5.67 -4.61 4.86
C SER A 251 6.42 -3.91 3.74
N ILE A 252 5.92 -2.76 3.33
CA ILE A 252 6.58 -1.85 2.41
C ILE A 252 6.71 -0.50 3.11
N PRO A 253 7.69 0.34 2.77
CA PRO A 253 7.84 1.64 3.41
C PRO A 253 6.63 2.54 3.15
N LEU A 254 6.33 3.42 4.12
CA LEU A 254 5.37 4.51 3.92
C LEU A 254 5.79 5.38 2.74
N THR A 255 4.82 5.73 1.90
CA THR A 255 5.06 6.64 0.79
C THR A 255 4.73 8.06 1.21
N ARG A 256 5.65 8.98 1.00
CA ARG A 256 5.43 10.38 1.34
C ARG A 256 4.49 11.02 0.32
N LEU A 257 3.54 11.82 0.81
CA LEU A 257 2.68 12.62 -0.04
C LEU A 257 3.52 13.63 -0.83
N SER A 258 3.26 13.73 -2.12
CA SER A 258 3.88 14.73 -2.98
C SER A 258 3.20 16.08 -2.74
N LEU A 259 4.00 17.11 -2.47
CA LEU A 259 3.54 18.50 -2.43
C LEU A 259 3.36 19.01 -3.86
N ARG A 260 2.13 19.45 -4.15
CA ARG A 260 1.63 20.18 -5.34
C ARG A 260 2.59 20.29 -6.54
N SER A 261 2.18 19.69 -7.67
CA SER A 261 2.56 20.14 -9.01
C SER A 261 1.92 21.50 -9.28
N SER A 262 2.61 22.61 -8.95
CA SER A 262 2.28 23.90 -9.57
C SER A 262 2.75 23.90 -11.03
N LEU A 263 1.97 23.29 -11.92
CA LEU A 263 2.01 23.63 -13.33
C LEU A 263 0.94 24.68 -13.61
N ASN A 264 1.19 25.87 -13.08
CA ASN A 264 0.88 27.14 -13.75
C ASN A 264 2.08 28.06 -13.54
N SER A 265 3.21 27.70 -14.16
CA SER A 265 4.20 28.68 -14.58
C SER A 265 3.85 29.10 -16.01
N VAL A 266 3.03 30.13 -16.14
CA VAL A 266 2.98 31.02 -17.31
C VAL A 266 2.82 32.44 -16.80
#